data_AF-A0A6L5FSH1-F1
#
_entry.id   AF-A0A6L5FSH1-F1
#
_cell.length_a   1.000
_cell.length_b   1.000
_cell.length_c   1.000
_cell.angle_alpha   90.00
_cell.angle_beta   90.00
_cell.angle_gamma   90.00
#
_symmetry.space_group_name_H-M   'P 1'
#
loop_
_entity.id
_entity.type
_entity.pdbx_description
1 polymer ?
#
loop_
_entity_poly.entity_id
_entity_poly.type
_entity_poly.pdbx_seq_one_letter_code
_entity_poly.pdbx_strand_id
1 'polypeptide(L)'
;MDLIERIDELQVLIEEAKSVPLSSSVVVNRDEFIELLLQLKEEVPEEVRQARWMSRDRDELLARARKESDRIIADAREQRDRLLSRTEIVKEAEKEAVRIVQEANDNGARKKQEAEDYIDQKLAGFEILLNKTLGTVARGRTQIRGEGGVAGAGGVASPAIEEYHEPPAAHPAAASPPPAAPFDAAAEPDPPEDDQESSFFQ
;
A
#
# COMPACT_ATOMS: atom_id res chain seq x y z
N MET A 1 -25.87 53.76 -27.29
CA MET A 1 -25.56 54.76 -26.26
C MET A 1 -25.70 54.04 -24.95
N ASP A 2 -24.67 54.06 -24.12
CA ASP A 2 -24.71 53.43 -22.80
C ASP A 2 -25.74 54.16 -21.93
N LEU A 3 -26.36 53.46 -20.98
CA LEU A 3 -27.28 54.04 -20.02
C LEU A 3 -26.66 55.26 -19.31
N ILE A 4 -25.36 55.18 -19.02
CA ILE A 4 -24.59 56.28 -18.40
C ILE A 4 -24.56 57.50 -19.31
N GLU A 5 -24.30 57.32 -20.61
CA GLU A 5 -24.24 58.43 -21.57
C GLU A 5 -25.58 59.19 -21.64
N ARG A 6 -26.72 58.50 -21.53
CA ARG A 6 -28.05 59.13 -21.51
C ARG A 6 -28.35 59.89 -20.21
N ILE A 7 -27.85 59.38 -19.08
CA ILE A 7 -27.94 60.10 -17.79
C ILE A 7 -27.09 61.36 -17.86
N ASP A 8 -25.88 61.27 -18.41
CA ASP A 8 -24.98 62.41 -18.61
C ASP A 8 -25.61 63.45 -19.55
N GLU A 9 -26.27 63.01 -20.62
CA GLU A 9 -26.97 63.91 -21.55
C GLU A 9 -28.16 64.63 -20.88
N LEU A 10 -28.96 63.93 -20.06
CA LEU A 10 -29.99 64.55 -19.22
C LEU A 10 -29.40 65.55 -18.22
N GLN A 11 -28.22 65.25 -17.66
CA GLN A 11 -27.55 66.13 -16.71
C GLN A 11 -27.06 67.40 -17.38
N VAL A 12 -26.38 67.29 -18.53
CA VAL A 12 -25.93 68.44 -19.34
C VAL A 12 -27.13 69.31 -19.76
N LEU A 13 -28.23 68.69 -20.20
CA LEU A 13 -29.43 69.41 -20.61
C LEU A 13 -30.05 70.25 -19.46
N ILE A 14 -29.94 69.79 -18.22
CA ILE A 14 -30.37 70.55 -17.03
C ILE A 14 -29.33 71.63 -16.65
N GLU A 15 -28.04 71.32 -16.72
CA GLU A 15 -26.95 72.24 -16.34
C GLU A 15 -26.86 73.45 -17.28
N GLU A 16 -27.10 73.27 -18.58
CA GLU A 16 -27.08 74.33 -19.59
C GLU A 16 -28.40 75.12 -19.71
N ALA A 17 -29.45 74.68 -19.00
CA ALA A 17 -30.77 75.27 -19.08
C ALA A 17 -30.82 76.72 -18.56
N LYS A 18 -31.61 77.57 -19.23
CA LYS A 18 -31.76 78.99 -18.85
C LYS A 18 -32.44 79.11 -17.48
N SER A 19 -31.75 79.73 -16.53
CA SER A 19 -32.28 79.99 -15.18
C SER A 19 -33.26 81.16 -15.16
N VAL A 20 -34.30 81.08 -14.35
CA VAL A 20 -35.28 82.17 -14.14
C VAL A 20 -34.76 83.09 -13.01
N PRO A 21 -34.71 84.43 -13.21
CA PRO A 21 -34.17 85.34 -12.21
C PRO A 21 -34.98 85.30 -10.91
N LEU A 22 -34.26 85.35 -9.77
CA LEU A 22 -34.81 85.25 -8.40
C LEU A 22 -35.51 83.91 -8.09
N SER A 23 -35.21 82.84 -8.84
CA SER A 23 -35.77 81.50 -8.65
C SER A 23 -34.69 80.41 -8.79
N SER A 24 -34.94 79.24 -8.22
CA SER A 24 -34.17 78.01 -8.45
C SER A 24 -34.63 77.23 -9.69
N SER A 25 -35.57 77.78 -10.46
CA SER A 25 -36.17 77.12 -11.63
C SER A 25 -35.35 77.35 -12.90
N VAL A 26 -35.29 76.32 -13.75
CA VAL A 26 -34.67 76.34 -15.07
C VAL A 26 -35.70 76.06 -16.16
N VAL A 27 -35.48 76.62 -17.35
CA VAL A 27 -36.31 76.41 -18.54
C VAL A 27 -35.64 75.37 -19.44
N VAL A 28 -36.28 74.22 -19.57
CA VAL A 28 -35.85 73.10 -20.41
C VAL A 28 -36.86 72.81 -21.53
N ASN A 29 -36.39 72.25 -22.63
CA ASN A 29 -37.28 71.72 -23.68
C ASN A 29 -37.99 70.48 -23.14
N ARG A 30 -39.31 70.60 -22.95
CA ARG A 30 -40.13 69.54 -22.37
C ARG A 30 -40.13 68.27 -23.22
N ASP A 31 -40.19 68.40 -24.54
CA ASP A 31 -40.37 67.25 -25.44
C ASP A 31 -39.09 66.40 -25.47
N GLU A 32 -37.93 67.05 -25.60
CA GLU A 32 -36.60 66.44 -25.56
C GLU A 32 -36.29 65.76 -24.21
N PHE A 33 -36.61 66.43 -23.10
CA PHE A 33 -36.43 65.86 -21.76
C PHE A 33 -37.30 64.62 -21.52
N ILE A 34 -38.56 64.66 -21.98
CA ILE A 34 -39.48 63.52 -21.89
C ILE A 34 -38.99 62.35 -22.74
N GLU A 35 -38.47 62.62 -23.94
CA GLU A 35 -37.95 61.59 -24.84
C GLU A 35 -36.75 60.85 -24.23
N LEU A 36 -35.77 61.58 -23.69
CA LEU A 36 -34.62 61.00 -22.98
C LEU A 36 -35.05 60.16 -21.77
N LEU A 37 -36.03 60.63 -20.99
CA LEU A 37 -36.60 59.90 -19.85
C LEU A 37 -37.31 58.61 -20.27
N LEU A 38 -38.04 58.64 -21.39
CA LEU A 38 -38.73 57.47 -21.93
C LEU A 38 -37.74 56.41 -22.41
N GLN A 39 -36.67 56.84 -23.08
CA GLN A 39 -35.58 55.95 -23.50
C GLN A 39 -34.88 55.32 -22.29
N LEU A 40 -34.59 56.12 -21.25
CA LEU A 40 -34.02 55.59 -20.00
C LEU A 40 -34.95 54.57 -19.33
N LYS A 41 -36.25 54.86 -19.30
CA LYS A 41 -37.26 53.97 -18.73
C LYS A 41 -37.37 52.64 -19.47
N GLU A 42 -37.07 52.62 -20.76
CA GLU A 42 -37.08 51.41 -21.59
C GLU A 42 -35.80 50.58 -21.42
N GLU A 43 -34.64 51.21 -21.32
CA GLU A 43 -33.34 50.53 -21.29
C GLU A 43 -32.90 50.06 -19.88
N VAL A 44 -33.12 50.86 -18.83
CA VAL A 44 -32.72 50.54 -17.44
C VAL A 44 -33.20 49.17 -16.95
N PRO A 45 -34.48 48.77 -17.18
CA PRO A 45 -34.97 47.49 -16.67
C PRO A 45 -34.29 46.28 -17.30
N GLU A 46 -33.81 46.39 -18.54
CA GLU A 46 -33.05 45.31 -19.21
C GLU A 46 -31.64 45.22 -18.64
N GLU A 47 -30.92 46.34 -18.53
CA GLU A 47 -29.57 46.38 -17.94
C GLU A 47 -29.55 45.83 -16.50
N VAL A 48 -30.53 46.21 -15.68
CA VAL A 48 -30.65 45.68 -14.31
C VAL A 48 -30.96 44.17 -14.31
N ARG A 49 -31.76 43.68 -15.26
CA ARG A 49 -32.02 42.23 -15.40
C ARG A 49 -30.77 41.48 -15.79
N GLN A 50 -30.01 42.00 -16.77
CA GLN A 50 -28.75 41.42 -17.20
C GLN A 50 -27.73 41.39 -16.06
N ALA A 51 -27.55 42.49 -15.33
CA ALA A 51 -26.64 42.55 -14.18
C ALA A 51 -27.01 41.53 -13.08
N ARG A 52 -28.32 41.40 -12.78
CA ARG A 52 -28.81 40.39 -11.82
C ARG A 52 -28.57 38.97 -12.31
N TRP A 53 -28.80 38.70 -13.60
CA TRP A 53 -28.53 37.40 -14.20
C TRP A 53 -27.04 37.06 -14.12
N MET A 54 -26.15 37.99 -14.49
CA MET A 54 -24.70 37.79 -14.41
C MET A 54 -24.23 37.54 -12.98
N SER A 55 -24.77 38.26 -11.99
CA SER A 55 -24.42 37.99 -10.58
C SER A 55 -24.85 36.60 -10.15
N ARG A 56 -26.05 36.17 -10.53
CA ARG A 56 -26.56 34.84 -10.19
C ARG A 56 -25.74 33.74 -10.87
N ASP A 57 -25.41 33.91 -12.16
CA ASP A 57 -24.59 32.96 -12.91
C ASP A 57 -23.18 32.83 -12.30
N ARG A 58 -22.56 33.95 -11.92
CA ARG A 58 -21.29 33.95 -11.18
C ARG A 58 -21.39 33.19 -9.86
N ASP A 59 -22.45 33.42 -9.09
CA ASP A 59 -22.63 32.75 -7.79
C ASP A 59 -22.83 31.24 -7.96
N GLU A 60 -23.55 30.82 -9.02
CA GLU A 60 -23.71 29.42 -9.38
C GLU A 60 -22.39 28.78 -9.85
N LEU A 61 -21.61 29.50 -10.68
CA LEU A 61 -20.28 29.06 -11.10
C LEU A 61 -19.34 28.88 -9.90
N LEU A 62 -19.32 29.83 -8.97
CA LEU A 62 -18.52 29.75 -7.75
C LEU A 62 -18.95 28.58 -6.86
N ALA A 63 -20.25 28.33 -6.73
CA ALA A 63 -20.75 27.18 -5.98
C ALA A 63 -20.31 25.86 -6.60
N ARG A 64 -20.40 25.73 -7.93
CA ARG A 64 -19.93 24.55 -8.67
C ARG A 64 -18.41 24.36 -8.51
N ALA A 65 -17.63 25.42 -8.67
CA ALA A 65 -16.18 25.37 -8.53
C ALA A 65 -15.73 24.95 -7.12
N ARG A 66 -16.41 25.46 -6.08
CA ARG A 66 -16.15 25.04 -4.69
C ARG A 66 -16.46 23.56 -4.47
N LYS A 67 -17.62 23.10 -4.93
CA LYS A 67 -18.00 21.69 -4.82
C LYS A 67 -17.00 20.77 -5.53
N GLU A 68 -16.55 21.15 -6.72
CA GLU A 68 -15.55 20.37 -7.46
C GLU A 68 -14.19 20.39 -6.77
N SER A 69 -13.76 21.54 -6.24
CA SER A 69 -12.54 21.63 -5.43
C SER A 69 -12.60 20.72 -4.21
N ASP A 70 -13.73 20.71 -3.49
CA ASP A 70 -13.91 19.85 -2.31
C ASP A 70 -13.85 18.37 -2.69
N ARG A 71 -14.44 18.01 -3.84
CA ARG A 71 -14.36 16.65 -4.39
C ARG A 71 -12.91 16.26 -4.72
N ILE A 72 -12.18 17.09 -5.46
CA ILE A 72 -10.77 16.83 -5.81
C ILE A 72 -9.92 16.64 -4.55
N ILE A 73 -10.13 17.48 -3.52
CA ILE A 73 -9.40 17.36 -2.25
C ILE A 73 -9.75 16.05 -1.53
N ALA A 74 -11.02 15.64 -1.53
CA ALA A 74 -11.44 14.37 -0.94
C ALA A 74 -10.79 13.19 -1.65
N ASP A 75 -10.87 13.14 -2.98
CA ASP A 75 -10.29 12.07 -3.80
C ASP A 75 -8.75 11.99 -3.62
N ALA A 76 -8.07 13.14 -3.61
CA ALA A 76 -6.63 13.20 -3.39
C ALA A 76 -6.22 12.70 -2.01
N ARG A 77 -7.01 13.00 -0.96
CA ARG A 77 -6.77 12.49 0.40
C ARG A 77 -6.96 10.98 0.47
N GLU A 78 -8.00 10.45 -0.16
CA GLU A 78 -8.23 9.01 -0.20
C GLU A 78 -7.08 8.28 -0.92
N GLN A 79 -6.64 8.79 -2.07
CA GLN A 79 -5.50 8.24 -2.79
C GLN A 79 -4.22 8.26 -1.97
N ARG A 80 -3.94 9.37 -1.28
CA ARG A 80 -2.80 9.48 -0.37
C ARG A 80 -2.86 8.40 0.72
N ASP A 81 -4.02 8.22 1.35
CA ASP A 81 -4.17 7.27 2.45
C ASP A 81 -3.99 5.82 1.96
N ARG A 82 -4.49 5.48 0.76
CA ARG A 82 -4.23 4.18 0.10
C ARG A 82 -2.74 3.96 -0.17
N LEU A 83 -2.03 4.97 -0.68
CA LEU A 83 -0.60 4.88 -0.96
C LEU A 83 0.21 4.69 0.33
N LEU A 84 -0.10 5.45 1.38
CA LEU A 84 0.57 5.33 2.69
C LEU A 84 0.36 3.94 3.29
N SER A 85 -0.89 3.44 3.27
CA SER A 85 -1.21 2.09 3.71
C SER A 85 -0.41 1.03 2.94
N ARG A 86 -0.34 1.15 1.61
CA ARG A 86 0.46 0.23 0.78
C ARG A 86 1.95 0.29 1.12
N THR A 87 2.52 1.48 1.30
CA THR A 87 3.94 1.65 1.66
C THR A 87 4.23 1.08 3.04
N GLU A 88 3.34 1.25 4.01
CA GLU A 88 3.49 0.69 5.36
C GLU A 88 3.46 -0.85 5.33
N ILE A 89 2.52 -1.43 4.59
CA ILE A 89 2.44 -2.89 4.40
C ILE A 89 3.73 -3.42 3.77
N VAL A 90 4.23 -2.78 2.71
CA VAL A 90 5.47 -3.20 2.04
C VAL A 90 6.66 -3.12 2.99
N LYS A 91 6.77 -2.03 3.76
CA LYS A 91 7.87 -1.84 4.72
C LYS A 91 7.85 -2.90 5.85
N GLU A 92 6.69 -3.20 6.41
CA GLU A 92 6.59 -4.27 7.42
C GLU A 92 6.82 -5.65 6.81
N ALA A 93 6.36 -5.90 5.57
CA ALA A 93 6.65 -7.14 4.86
C ALA A 93 8.16 -7.32 4.58
N GLU A 94 8.88 -6.26 4.20
CA GLU A 94 10.34 -6.29 4.02
C GLU A 94 11.06 -6.60 5.33
N LYS A 95 10.66 -5.96 6.43
CA LYS A 95 11.23 -6.21 7.75
C LYS A 95 11.01 -7.65 8.20
N GLU A 96 9.82 -8.19 7.97
CA GLU A 96 9.49 -9.57 8.30
C GLU A 96 10.26 -10.56 7.41
N ALA A 97 10.41 -10.26 6.12
CA ALA A 97 11.24 -11.05 5.22
C ALA A 97 12.70 -11.13 5.70
N VAL A 98 13.29 -10.00 6.11
CA VAL A 98 14.64 -9.97 6.69
C VAL A 98 14.71 -10.82 7.96
N ARG A 99 13.70 -10.71 8.84
CA ARG A 99 13.62 -11.52 10.08
C ARG A 99 13.60 -13.02 9.77
N ILE A 100 12.77 -13.45 8.82
CA ILE A 100 12.64 -14.85 8.40
C ILE A 100 13.95 -15.37 7.81
N VAL A 101 14.61 -14.60 6.94
CA VAL A 101 15.88 -14.99 6.34
C VAL A 101 16.98 -15.13 7.40
N GLN A 102 17.04 -14.19 8.35
CA GLN A 102 18.00 -14.27 9.45
C GLN A 102 17.75 -15.52 10.31
N GLU A 103 16.50 -15.76 10.70
CA GLU A 103 16.11 -16.94 11.48
C GLU A 103 16.40 -18.25 10.73
N ALA A 104 16.18 -18.29 9.42
CA ALA A 104 16.50 -19.45 8.59
C ALA A 104 18.01 -19.71 8.53
N ASN A 105 18.82 -18.65 8.41
CA ASN A 105 20.28 -18.75 8.40
C ASN A 105 20.81 -19.24 9.75
N ASP A 106 20.33 -18.68 10.86
CA ASP A 106 20.73 -19.07 12.22
C ASP A 106 20.36 -20.53 12.50
N ASN A 107 19.16 -20.94 12.11
CA ASN A 107 18.73 -22.33 12.20
C ASN A 107 19.56 -23.27 11.32
N GLY A 108 19.92 -22.84 10.10
CA GLY A 108 20.78 -23.58 9.20
C GLY A 108 22.18 -23.80 9.80
N ALA A 109 22.77 -22.74 10.37
CA ALA A 109 24.06 -22.81 11.04
C ALA A 109 24.03 -23.76 12.24
N ARG A 110 22.99 -23.64 13.09
CA ARG A 110 22.80 -24.52 14.25
C ARG A 110 22.65 -25.99 13.84
N LYS A 111 21.80 -26.29 12.86
CA LYS A 111 21.60 -27.67 12.37
C LYS A 111 22.88 -28.26 11.80
N LYS A 112 23.69 -27.45 11.11
CA LYS A 112 24.98 -27.89 10.59
C LYS A 112 25.92 -28.27 11.72
N GLN A 113 26.02 -27.42 12.75
CA GLN A 113 26.84 -27.70 13.92
C GLN A 113 26.38 -28.97 14.66
N GLU A 114 25.07 -29.11 14.90
CA GLU A 114 24.49 -30.32 15.51
C GLU A 114 24.80 -31.59 14.71
N ALA A 115 24.79 -31.50 13.37
CA ALA A 115 25.14 -32.63 12.50
C ALA A 115 26.64 -32.96 12.56
N GLU A 116 27.51 -31.94 12.58
CA GLU A 116 28.96 -32.13 12.73
C GLU A 116 29.29 -32.81 14.07
N ASP A 117 28.72 -32.30 15.18
CA ASP A 117 28.90 -32.89 16.52
C ASP A 117 28.40 -34.34 16.58
N TYR A 118 27.25 -34.63 15.95
CA TYR A 118 26.70 -35.98 15.88
C TYR A 118 27.60 -36.94 15.08
N ILE A 119 28.14 -36.48 13.95
CA ILE A 119 29.05 -37.27 13.12
C ILE A 119 30.31 -37.61 13.92
N ASP A 120 30.91 -36.63 14.60
CA ASP A 120 32.10 -36.84 15.42
C ASP A 120 31.85 -37.85 16.55
N GLN A 121 30.71 -37.73 17.25
CA GLN A 121 30.32 -38.68 18.29
C GLN A 121 30.18 -40.12 17.74
N LYS A 122 29.56 -40.28 16.56
CA LYS A 122 29.41 -41.61 15.94
C LYS A 122 30.74 -42.18 15.46
N LEU A 123 31.60 -41.36 14.86
CA LEU A 123 32.94 -41.77 14.44
C LEU A 123 33.79 -42.22 15.64
N ALA A 124 33.78 -41.46 16.74
CA ALA A 124 34.46 -41.85 17.98
C ALA A 124 33.93 -43.18 18.53
N GLY A 125 32.60 -43.39 18.51
CA GLY A 125 31.99 -44.65 18.90
C GLY A 125 32.42 -45.84 18.02
N PHE A 126 32.51 -45.64 16.70
CA PHE A 126 33.00 -46.66 15.78
C PHE A 126 34.47 -47.00 16.04
N GLU A 127 35.31 -46.02 16.32
CA GLU A 127 36.71 -46.24 16.65
C GLU A 127 36.87 -47.15 17.88
N ILE A 128 36.13 -46.86 18.96
CA ILE A 128 36.13 -47.70 20.18
C ILE A 128 35.70 -49.13 19.88
N LEU A 129 34.63 -49.29 19.10
CA LEU A 129 34.10 -50.61 18.73
C LEU A 129 35.10 -51.42 17.88
N LEU A 130 35.73 -50.78 16.90
CA LEU A 130 36.75 -51.41 16.05
C LEU A 130 37.97 -51.82 16.86
N ASN A 131 38.46 -50.97 17.78
CA ASN A 131 39.56 -51.32 18.68
C ASN A 131 39.23 -52.52 19.58
N LYS A 132 38.01 -52.58 20.14
CA LYS A 132 37.55 -53.73 20.93
C LYS A 132 37.46 -55.02 20.10
N THR A 133 37.01 -54.89 18.86
CA THR A 133 36.92 -56.01 17.91
C THR A 133 38.31 -56.52 17.52
N LEU A 134 39.24 -55.62 17.16
CA LEU A 134 40.64 -55.96 16.87
C LEU A 134 41.31 -56.63 18.08
N GLY A 135 41.07 -56.12 19.30
CA GLY A 135 41.57 -56.73 20.53
C GLY A 135 41.04 -58.15 20.75
N THR A 136 39.77 -58.40 20.41
CA THR A 136 39.17 -59.74 20.48
C THR A 136 39.75 -60.68 19.43
N VAL A 137 39.95 -60.22 18.19
CA VAL A 137 40.60 -60.99 17.12
C VAL A 137 42.06 -61.32 17.49
N ALA A 138 42.81 -60.36 18.03
CA ALA A 138 44.18 -60.58 18.48
C ALA A 138 44.26 -61.67 19.56
N ARG A 139 43.37 -61.63 20.56
CA ARG A 139 43.23 -62.69 21.59
C ARG A 139 42.90 -64.05 20.97
N GLY A 140 41.93 -64.10 20.06
CA GLY A 140 41.56 -65.34 19.36
C GLY A 140 42.74 -65.93 18.56
N ARG A 141 43.54 -65.07 17.90
CA ARG A 141 44.76 -65.50 17.20
C ARG A 141 45.83 -66.03 18.15
N THR A 142 46.07 -65.38 19.29
CA THR A 142 47.04 -65.87 20.27
C THR A 142 46.61 -67.20 20.89
N GLN A 143 45.30 -67.42 21.07
CA GLN A 143 44.77 -68.69 21.56
C GLN A 143 45.02 -69.82 20.54
N ILE A 144 44.68 -69.62 19.27
CA ILE A 144 44.93 -70.64 18.22
C ILE A 144 46.44 -70.90 18.05
N ARG A 145 47.28 -69.87 18.17
CA ARG A 145 48.74 -70.01 18.08
C ARG A 145 49.36 -70.65 19.33
N GLY A 146 48.72 -70.49 20.49
CA GLY A 146 49.08 -71.13 21.76
C GLY A 146 48.53 -72.55 21.90
N GLU A 147 47.45 -72.88 21.18
CA GLU A 147 46.86 -74.22 21.05
C GLU A 147 47.63 -75.11 20.05
N GLY A 148 48.95 -74.90 19.95
CA GLY A 148 49.92 -75.94 19.65
C GLY A 148 50.32 -76.77 20.89
N GLY A 149 49.76 -76.48 22.07
CA GLY A 149 50.02 -77.22 23.30
C GLY A 149 48.82 -77.29 24.24
N VAL A 150 48.09 -78.41 24.14
CA VAL A 150 47.22 -79.07 25.15
C VAL A 150 46.04 -78.32 25.82
N ALA A 151 44.84 -78.72 25.37
CA ALA A 151 43.66 -79.15 26.14
C ALA A 151 43.37 -78.53 27.54
N GLY A 152 42.18 -77.95 27.69
CA GLY A 152 41.55 -77.76 28.99
C GLY A 152 40.37 -76.78 28.97
N ALA A 153 39.16 -77.31 29.15
CA ALA A 153 37.90 -76.60 29.07
C ALA A 153 37.67 -75.58 30.20
N GLY A 154 36.86 -74.55 29.91
CA GLY A 154 35.94 -73.97 30.89
C GLY A 154 36.05 -72.46 31.06
N GLY A 155 35.11 -71.72 30.47
CA GLY A 155 34.76 -70.38 30.92
C GLY A 155 34.90 -69.28 29.87
N VAL A 156 34.14 -69.36 28.78
CA VAL A 156 33.79 -68.13 28.05
C VAL A 156 32.75 -67.38 28.88
N ALA A 157 33.23 -66.46 29.72
CA ALA A 157 32.36 -65.47 30.33
C ALA A 157 31.75 -64.63 29.19
N SER A 158 30.44 -64.77 28.96
CA SER A 158 29.68 -63.84 28.14
C SER A 158 29.97 -62.42 28.65
N PRO A 159 30.49 -61.51 27.81
CA PRO A 159 30.56 -60.12 28.24
C PRO A 159 29.12 -59.66 28.39
N ALA A 160 28.77 -59.22 29.60
CA ALA A 160 27.56 -58.47 29.85
C ALA A 160 27.47 -57.37 28.79
N ILE A 161 26.39 -57.41 28.01
CA ILE A 161 25.97 -56.30 27.17
C ILE A 161 25.71 -55.14 28.13
N GLU A 162 26.72 -54.29 28.26
CA GLU A 162 26.60 -53.03 28.98
C GLU A 162 25.53 -52.22 28.25
N GLU A 163 24.48 -51.94 29.01
CA GLU A 163 23.22 -51.35 28.60
C GLU A 163 23.48 -50.19 27.63
N TYR A 164 22.93 -50.31 26.42
CA TYR A 164 22.84 -49.17 25.51
C TYR A 164 22.11 -48.06 26.26
N HIS A 165 22.84 -47.04 26.70
CA HIS A 165 22.22 -45.84 27.21
C HIS A 165 21.59 -45.14 26.01
N GLU A 166 20.27 -45.30 25.89
CA GLU A 166 19.47 -44.61 24.91
C GLU A 166 19.76 -43.10 25.06
N PRO A 167 20.35 -42.43 24.04
CA PRO A 167 20.48 -40.99 24.10
C PRO A 167 19.06 -40.41 24.21
N PRO A 168 18.86 -39.28 24.92
CA PRO A 168 17.55 -38.70 25.11
C PRO A 168 16.85 -38.64 23.75
N ALA A 169 15.63 -39.21 23.71
CA ALA A 169 14.84 -39.35 22.50
C ALA A 169 14.97 -38.10 21.65
N ALA A 170 15.32 -38.30 20.37
CA ALA A 170 15.32 -37.24 19.38
C ALA A 170 14.05 -36.42 19.59
N HIS A 171 14.21 -35.14 19.95
CA HIS A 171 13.09 -34.22 19.88
C HIS A 171 12.51 -34.40 18.48
N PRO A 172 11.19 -34.66 18.37
CA PRO A 172 10.59 -34.94 17.08
C PRO A 172 10.99 -33.78 16.18
N ALA A 173 11.66 -34.11 15.07
CA ALA A 173 11.90 -33.16 14.00
C ALA A 173 10.52 -32.62 13.65
N ALA A 174 10.20 -31.42 14.17
CA ALA A 174 9.01 -30.71 13.78
C ALA A 174 9.08 -30.64 12.26
N ALA A 175 8.14 -31.33 11.61
CA ALA A 175 8.06 -31.41 10.18
C ALA A 175 8.27 -30.00 9.63
N SER A 176 9.27 -29.85 8.75
CA SER A 176 9.50 -28.59 8.07
C SER A 176 8.16 -28.09 7.53
N PRO A 177 7.72 -26.87 7.86
CA PRO A 177 6.54 -26.33 7.21
C PRO A 177 6.78 -26.39 5.69
N PRO A 178 5.78 -26.80 4.90
CA PRO A 178 5.92 -26.79 3.45
C PRO A 178 6.36 -25.39 2.99
N PRO A 179 7.16 -25.28 1.92
CA PRO A 179 7.55 -23.98 1.40
C PRO A 179 6.28 -23.15 1.15
N ALA A 180 6.26 -21.92 1.67
CA ALA A 180 5.19 -20.98 1.40
C ALA A 180 4.99 -20.92 -0.12
N ALA A 181 3.77 -21.22 -0.58
CA ALA A 181 3.44 -21.14 -1.98
C ALA A 181 3.78 -19.73 -2.49
N PRO A 182 4.30 -19.58 -3.73
CA PRO A 182 4.53 -18.26 -4.28
C PRO A 182 3.22 -17.46 -4.22
N PHE A 183 3.30 -16.26 -3.66
CA PHE A 183 2.20 -15.29 -3.75
C PHE A 183 1.91 -15.07 -5.23
N ASP A 184 0.70 -15.43 -5.64
CA ASP A 184 0.23 -15.27 -7.01
C ASP A 184 0.09 -13.77 -7.31
N ALA A 185 1.14 -13.18 -7.88
CA ALA A 185 1.23 -11.76 -8.18
C ALA A 185 0.58 -11.39 -9.53
N ALA A 186 -0.45 -12.12 -9.95
CA ALA A 186 -1.13 -11.89 -11.22
C ALA A 186 -2.65 -12.18 -11.13
N ALA A 187 -3.34 -11.54 -10.19
CA ALA A 187 -4.74 -11.20 -10.42
C ALA A 187 -4.76 -9.75 -10.94
N GLU A 188 -4.58 -9.59 -12.25
CA GLU A 188 -5.06 -8.39 -12.93
C GLU A 188 -6.56 -8.26 -12.60
N PRO A 189 -7.02 -7.11 -12.09
CA PRO A 189 -8.46 -6.88 -12.00
C PRO A 189 -9.01 -6.91 -13.43
N ASP A 190 -10.06 -7.72 -13.65
CA ASP A 190 -10.79 -7.73 -14.92
C ASP A 190 -11.10 -6.28 -15.34
N PRO A 191 -10.84 -5.90 -16.60
CA PRO A 191 -11.25 -4.59 -17.08
C PRO A 191 -12.77 -4.46 -16.92
N PRO A 192 -13.29 -3.27 -16.55
CA PRO A 192 -14.72 -3.07 -16.50
C PRO A 192 -15.32 -3.44 -17.86
N GLU A 193 -16.35 -4.29 -17.85
CA GLU A 193 -17.14 -4.58 -19.05
C GLU A 193 -17.68 -3.25 -19.58
N ASP A 194 -17.12 -2.79 -20.70
CA ASP A 194 -17.68 -1.71 -21.49
C ASP A 194 -19.03 -2.21 -22.00
N ASP A 195 -20.12 -1.71 -21.40
CA ASP A 195 -21.48 -1.76 -21.95
C ASP A 195 -21.52 -0.94 -23.26
N GLN A 196 -20.90 -1.46 -24.30
CA GLN A 196 -21.02 -0.98 -25.66
C GLN A 196 -21.31 -2.17 -26.57
N GLU A 197 -22.59 -2.49 -26.71
CA GLU A 197 -23.28 -2.48 -28.02
C GLU A 197 -24.72 -2.98 -27.87
N SER A 198 -25.68 -2.07 -27.90
CA SER A 198 -26.85 -2.20 -28.77
C SER A 198 -27.63 -0.89 -28.82
N SER A 199 -27.02 0.11 -29.46
CA SER A 199 -27.79 0.95 -30.37
C SER A 199 -28.23 0.05 -31.54
N PHE A 200 -29.41 -0.54 -31.45
CA PHE A 200 -30.12 -1.02 -32.64
C PHE A 200 -31.62 -0.84 -32.46
N PHE A 201 -32.15 0.19 -33.13
CA PHE A 201 -33.50 0.25 -33.70
C PHE A 201 -34.66 -0.28 -32.85
N GLN A 202 -35.43 0.63 -32.22
CA GLN A 202 -36.79 1.00 -32.68
C GLN A 202 -37.35 2.18 -31.89
#